data_AF-A0A3D2W6C3-F1
#
_entry.id   AF-A0A3D2W6C3-F1
#
_cell.length_a   1.000
_cell.length_b   1.000
_cell.length_c   1.000
_cell.angle_alpha   90.00
_cell.angle_beta   90.00
_cell.angle_gamma   90.00
#
_symmetry.space_group_name_H-M   'P 1'
#
loop_
_entity.id
_entity.type
_entity.pdbx_description
1 polymer ?
#
loop_
_entity_poly.entity_id
_entity_poly.type
_entity_poly.pdbx_seq_one_letter_code
_entity_poly.pdbx_strand_id
1 'polypeptide(L)'
;EYIQIPELSDAYAYISLNSALAQAGIDPAQYQQILDMAKNIGQYYPTGEQLTSLISKYVPVILSGVTDQGTSTASVTASGVTAECTVYEATLDEKGAIAIVQALNDTVATDTELEAVLDNFGTLFAQLGQPMDLYEQLKATLAQTAQEASSSTADSTEYFDFKVFQDAEGNMAAFSMECYDAPGAIATDAPTINIKFPKSGDQIGFEASIAMEGEAYSITGAGTLADGKLSGSYNVNVGPQAVATITLTDVTTDAAADPVTGSASVQLVQSEMTQSDSTLQMLASFTPVCSWNFSKASKSGSLTLDIQTGGASLGTATISFAPAEITALGAPSAATSYNIEDDTQANSWISGFKIDALLANLQAAGVPESLINQVMGTGDPAAAGAAAPADGTAEAVEVEPAA
;
A
#
# COMPACT_ATOMS: atom_id res chain seq x y z
N GLU A 1 -10.87 26.53 -2.57
CA GLU A 1 -9.58 26.40 -1.86
C GLU A 1 -8.70 27.58 -2.20
N TYR A 2 -7.91 28.08 -1.24
CA TYR A 2 -7.00 29.21 -1.44
C TYR A 2 -5.56 28.71 -1.55
N ILE A 3 -4.78 29.26 -2.49
CA ILE A 3 -3.36 28.98 -2.69
C ILE A 3 -2.61 30.31 -2.62
N GLN A 4 -1.51 30.34 -1.88
CA GLN A 4 -0.54 31.42 -1.89
C GLN A 4 0.80 30.86 -2.35
N ILE A 5 1.53 31.64 -3.13
CA ILE A 5 2.93 31.35 -3.48
C ILE A 5 3.73 32.52 -2.91
N PRO A 6 4.10 32.50 -1.61
CA PRO A 6 4.68 33.65 -0.91
C PRO A 6 5.95 34.20 -1.58
N GLU A 7 6.70 33.34 -2.27
CA GLU A 7 7.90 33.69 -3.02
C GLU A 7 7.58 34.57 -4.25
N LEU A 8 6.36 34.47 -4.77
CA LEU A 8 5.88 35.23 -5.93
C LEU A 8 4.92 36.34 -5.54
N SER A 9 3.98 36.12 -4.62
CA SER A 9 2.96 37.11 -4.29
C SER A 9 2.43 36.90 -2.88
N ASP A 10 2.14 38.01 -2.21
CA ASP A 10 1.48 38.01 -0.91
C ASP A 10 -0.04 37.77 -1.06
N ALA A 11 -0.57 37.77 -2.30
CA ALA A 11 -1.97 37.54 -2.60
C ALA A 11 -2.32 36.05 -2.80
N TYR A 12 -3.56 35.70 -2.50
CA TYR A 12 -4.12 34.36 -2.67
C TYR A 12 -4.85 34.23 -4.00
N ALA A 13 -4.62 33.13 -4.71
CA ALA A 13 -5.55 32.63 -5.71
C ALA A 13 -6.56 31.71 -5.04
N TYR A 14 -7.78 31.63 -5.56
CA TYR A 14 -8.70 30.58 -5.16
C TYR A 14 -9.54 30.07 -6.32
N ILE A 15 -9.91 28.79 -6.22
CA ILE A 15 -10.95 28.16 -7.02
C ILE A 15 -12.12 27.88 -6.07
N SER A 16 -13.34 28.14 -6.51
CA SER A 16 -14.52 27.74 -5.76
C SER A 16 -14.61 26.22 -5.77
N LEU A 17 -14.59 25.60 -4.59
CA LEU A 17 -14.74 24.15 -4.46
C LEU A 17 -16.07 23.70 -5.07
N ASN A 18 -17.15 24.45 -4.88
CA ASN A 18 -18.45 24.14 -5.48
C ASN A 18 -18.41 24.22 -7.01
N SER A 19 -17.65 25.16 -7.57
CA SER A 19 -17.49 25.29 -9.02
C SER A 19 -16.65 24.13 -9.59
N ALA A 20 -15.55 23.79 -8.91
CA ALA A 20 -14.71 22.64 -9.28
C ALA A 20 -15.49 21.32 -9.22
N LEU A 21 -16.27 21.12 -8.15
CA LEU A 21 -17.15 19.95 -8.01
C LEU A 21 -18.22 19.92 -9.10
N ALA A 22 -18.86 21.06 -9.39
CA ALA A 22 -19.84 21.15 -10.47
C ALA A 22 -19.26 20.84 -11.86
N GLN A 23 -18.05 21.34 -12.17
CA GLN A 23 -17.33 21.01 -13.41
C GLN A 23 -16.98 19.52 -13.50
N ALA A 24 -16.64 18.90 -12.37
CA ALA A 24 -16.40 17.46 -12.27
C ALA A 24 -17.69 16.61 -12.26
N GLY A 25 -18.88 17.23 -12.31
CA GLY A 25 -20.17 16.54 -12.22
C GLY A 25 -20.47 15.97 -10.84
N ILE A 26 -19.80 16.45 -9.79
CA ILE A 26 -19.94 16.00 -8.40
C ILE A 26 -20.88 16.94 -7.65
N ASP A 27 -21.90 16.38 -7.01
CA ASP A 27 -22.77 17.13 -6.11
C ASP A 27 -22.01 17.52 -4.83
N PRO A 28 -21.95 18.82 -4.46
CA PRO A 28 -21.32 19.28 -3.22
C PRO A 28 -21.86 18.57 -1.96
N ALA A 29 -23.14 18.20 -1.93
CA ALA A 29 -23.71 17.45 -0.82
C ALA A 29 -23.12 16.03 -0.72
N GLN A 30 -22.92 15.36 -1.87
CA GLN A 30 -22.26 14.06 -1.92
C GLN A 30 -20.79 14.15 -1.54
N TYR A 31 -20.08 15.18 -2.01
CA TYR A 31 -18.68 15.42 -1.62
C TYR A 31 -18.54 15.61 -0.10
N GLN A 32 -19.42 16.41 0.51
CA GLN A 32 -19.42 16.61 1.95
C GLN A 32 -19.72 15.31 2.70
N GLN A 33 -20.67 14.51 2.21
CA GLN A 33 -20.98 13.19 2.76
C GLN A 33 -19.77 12.25 2.72
N ILE A 34 -19.00 12.23 1.62
CA ILE A 34 -17.76 11.45 1.50
C ILE A 34 -16.72 11.90 2.52
N LEU A 35 -16.54 13.22 2.72
CA LEU A 35 -15.60 13.74 3.71
C LEU A 35 -16.01 13.38 5.14
N ASP A 36 -17.29 13.48 5.47
CA ASP A 36 -17.78 13.15 6.81
C ASP A 36 -17.75 11.65 7.07
N MET A 37 -17.94 10.84 6.03
CA MET A 37 -17.69 9.39 6.08
C MET A 37 -16.20 9.10 6.31
N ALA A 38 -15.28 9.73 5.57
CA ALA A 38 -13.84 9.53 5.72
C ALA A 38 -13.34 9.88 7.13
N LYS A 39 -13.87 10.96 7.74
CA LYS A 39 -13.55 11.34 9.12
C LYS A 39 -14.00 10.31 10.15
N ASN A 40 -15.11 9.62 9.89
CA ASN A 40 -15.75 8.72 10.83
C ASN A 40 -15.64 7.23 10.42
N ILE A 41 -14.87 6.90 9.38
CA ILE A 41 -14.81 5.54 8.82
C ILE A 41 -14.42 4.49 9.88
N GLY A 42 -13.62 4.91 10.87
CA GLY A 42 -13.20 4.09 11.99
C GLY A 42 -14.34 3.52 12.85
N GLN A 43 -15.52 4.15 12.87
CA GLN A 43 -16.67 3.65 13.65
C GLN A 43 -17.29 2.38 13.06
N TYR A 44 -17.01 2.10 11.78
CA TYR A 44 -17.52 0.94 11.07
C TYR A 44 -16.60 -0.28 11.17
N TYR A 45 -15.39 -0.10 11.70
CA TYR A 45 -14.47 -1.22 11.94
C TYR A 45 -14.87 -2.01 13.19
N PRO A 46 -14.63 -3.33 13.20
CA PRO A 46 -14.80 -4.12 14.41
C PRO A 46 -13.87 -3.62 15.51
N THR A 47 -14.34 -3.69 16.75
CA THR A 47 -13.46 -3.43 17.91
C THR A 47 -12.42 -4.54 18.04
N GLY A 48 -11.34 -4.27 18.77
CA GLY A 48 -10.34 -5.30 19.07
C GLY A 48 -10.92 -6.51 19.81
N GLU A 49 -11.95 -6.29 20.65
CA GLU A 49 -12.66 -7.36 21.35
C GLU A 49 -13.49 -8.23 20.39
N GLN A 50 -14.27 -7.61 19.50
CA GLN A 50 -15.03 -8.32 18.47
C GLN A 50 -14.10 -9.12 17.55
N LEU A 51 -12.99 -8.52 17.12
CA LEU A 51 -12.01 -9.21 16.28
C LEU A 51 -11.40 -10.41 17.01
N THR A 52 -11.02 -10.25 18.27
CA THR A 52 -10.45 -11.34 19.09
C THR A 52 -11.46 -12.47 19.30
N SER A 53 -12.72 -12.13 19.57
CA SER A 53 -13.82 -13.10 19.74
C SER A 53 -14.05 -13.89 18.44
N LEU A 54 -14.19 -13.21 17.31
CA LEU A 54 -14.37 -13.84 16.01
C LEU A 54 -13.17 -14.73 15.64
N ILE A 55 -11.93 -14.27 15.83
CA ILE A 55 -10.72 -15.09 15.59
C ILE A 55 -10.77 -16.35 16.46
N SER A 56 -11.08 -16.20 17.76
CA SER A 56 -11.13 -17.32 18.70
C SER A 56 -12.23 -18.33 18.36
N LYS A 57 -13.32 -17.87 17.72
CA LYS A 57 -14.44 -18.71 17.28
C LYS A 57 -14.13 -19.47 16.00
N TYR A 58 -13.57 -18.81 14.99
CA TYR A 58 -13.42 -19.37 13.64
C TYR A 58 -12.09 -20.12 13.42
N VAL A 59 -11.01 -19.77 14.12
CA VAL A 59 -9.74 -20.51 13.99
C VAL A 59 -9.90 -22.00 14.34
N PRO A 60 -10.53 -22.40 15.46
CA PRO A 60 -10.78 -23.81 15.75
C PRO A 60 -11.63 -24.54 14.70
N VAL A 61 -12.59 -23.83 14.08
CA VAL A 61 -13.43 -24.40 13.01
C VAL A 61 -12.56 -24.74 11.80
N ILE A 62 -11.69 -23.82 11.38
CA ILE A 62 -10.74 -24.05 10.29
C ILE A 62 -9.77 -25.19 10.63
N LEU A 63 -9.26 -25.25 11.85
CA LEU A 63 -8.31 -26.29 12.25
C LEU A 63 -8.95 -27.67 12.41
N SER A 64 -10.28 -27.77 12.51
CA SER A 64 -10.98 -29.04 12.74
C SER A 64 -10.86 -30.06 11.59
N GLY A 65 -10.63 -29.59 10.36
CA GLY A 65 -10.39 -30.45 9.20
C GLY A 65 -8.92 -30.72 8.91
N VAL A 66 -8.00 -30.18 9.72
CA VAL A 66 -6.56 -30.39 9.55
C VAL A 66 -6.11 -31.59 10.40
N THR A 67 -5.33 -32.48 9.80
CA THR A 67 -4.76 -33.65 10.47
C THR A 67 -3.40 -33.32 11.06
N ASP A 68 -3.24 -33.46 12.37
CA ASP A 68 -1.96 -33.35 13.06
C ASP A 68 -1.06 -34.56 12.73
N GLN A 69 0.12 -34.30 12.18
CA GLN A 69 1.13 -35.31 11.83
C GLN A 69 2.20 -35.47 12.92
N GLY A 70 2.06 -34.71 14.02
CA GLY A 70 2.93 -34.77 15.18
C GLY A 70 4.05 -33.74 15.13
N THR A 71 5.11 -34.04 15.89
CA THR A 71 6.22 -33.12 16.12
C THR A 71 7.57 -33.75 15.84
N SER A 72 8.48 -32.98 15.26
CA SER A 72 9.85 -33.38 14.96
C SER A 72 10.82 -32.23 15.32
N THR A 73 12.12 -32.40 15.03
CA THR A 73 13.14 -31.36 15.24
C THR A 73 13.94 -31.13 13.98
N ALA A 74 14.21 -29.87 13.64
CA ALA A 74 15.02 -29.52 12.46
C ALA A 74 15.75 -28.18 12.66
N SER A 75 16.87 -28.02 11.96
CA SER A 75 17.59 -26.75 11.85
C SER A 75 17.05 -25.93 10.68
N VAL A 76 16.65 -24.69 10.91
CA VAL A 76 16.26 -23.72 9.87
C VAL A 76 17.43 -22.78 9.62
N THR A 77 17.85 -22.63 8.37
CA THR A 77 18.90 -21.68 7.97
C THR A 77 18.41 -20.78 6.85
N ALA A 78 18.65 -19.48 6.99
CA ALA A 78 18.43 -18.48 5.93
C ALA A 78 19.55 -17.44 5.99
N SER A 79 20.15 -17.12 4.85
CA SER A 79 21.21 -16.11 4.72
C SER A 79 22.34 -16.23 5.75
N GLY A 80 22.72 -17.46 6.11
CA GLY A 80 23.80 -17.76 7.06
C GLY A 80 23.43 -17.69 8.54
N VAL A 81 22.18 -17.37 8.88
CA VAL A 81 21.66 -17.44 10.25
C VAL A 81 20.90 -18.75 10.44
N THR A 82 21.18 -19.46 11.52
CA THR A 82 20.60 -20.78 11.82
C THR A 82 19.90 -20.78 13.17
N ALA A 83 18.75 -21.45 13.24
CA ALA A 83 18.03 -21.73 14.48
C ALA A 83 17.65 -23.21 14.54
N GLU A 84 17.77 -23.81 15.73
CA GLU A 84 17.24 -25.15 15.99
C GLU A 84 15.77 -25.04 16.40
N CYS A 85 14.90 -25.84 15.78
CA CYS A 85 13.46 -25.70 15.92
C CYS A 85 12.78 -27.02 16.28
N THR A 86 11.70 -26.90 17.06
CA THR A 86 10.63 -27.90 17.07
C THR A 86 9.76 -27.68 15.84
N VAL A 87 9.43 -28.74 15.12
CA VAL A 87 8.58 -28.67 13.91
C VAL A 87 7.23 -29.27 14.24
N TYR A 88 6.17 -28.55 13.90
CA TYR A 88 4.79 -29.01 13.95
C TYR A 88 4.33 -29.26 12.52
N GLU A 89 3.89 -30.48 12.24
CA GLU A 89 3.51 -30.91 10.90
C GLU A 89 2.02 -31.19 10.84
N ALA A 90 1.35 -30.73 9.79
CA ALA A 90 -0.08 -30.87 9.64
C ALA A 90 -0.47 -31.06 8.16
N THR A 91 -1.50 -31.83 7.90
CA THR A 91 -1.97 -32.14 6.54
C THR A 91 -3.44 -31.74 6.37
N LEU A 92 -3.77 -31.15 5.23
CA LEU A 92 -5.14 -30.90 4.78
C LEU A 92 -5.39 -31.68 3.49
N ASP A 93 -6.22 -32.72 3.57
CA ASP A 93 -6.71 -33.44 2.40
C ASP A 93 -8.09 -32.91 1.96
N GLU A 94 -8.60 -33.43 0.84
CA GLU A 94 -9.91 -33.03 0.30
C GLU A 94 -11.04 -33.23 1.32
N LYS A 95 -11.00 -34.32 2.10
CA LYS A 95 -12.02 -34.61 3.14
C LYS A 95 -12.00 -33.57 4.25
N GLY A 96 -10.81 -33.20 4.70
CA GLY A 96 -10.59 -32.13 5.67
C GLY A 96 -11.09 -30.78 5.14
N ALA A 97 -10.79 -30.45 3.88
CA ALA A 97 -11.25 -29.21 3.26
C ALA A 97 -12.79 -29.15 3.16
N ILE A 98 -13.44 -30.24 2.75
CA ILE A 98 -14.91 -30.35 2.73
C ILE A 98 -15.49 -30.17 4.14
N ALA A 99 -14.89 -30.81 5.15
CA ALA A 99 -15.33 -30.69 6.54
C ALA A 99 -15.22 -29.25 7.07
N ILE A 100 -14.14 -28.52 6.73
CA ILE A 100 -13.97 -27.11 7.09
C ILE A 100 -15.08 -26.27 6.48
N VAL A 101 -15.34 -26.41 5.17
CA VAL A 101 -16.38 -25.63 4.48
C VAL A 101 -17.76 -25.89 5.09
N GLN A 102 -18.09 -27.15 5.39
CA GLN A 102 -19.35 -27.51 6.05
C GLN A 102 -19.44 -26.90 7.45
N ALA A 103 -18.38 -27.01 8.25
CA ALA A 103 -18.35 -26.47 9.60
C ALA A 103 -18.41 -24.93 9.62
N LEU A 104 -17.78 -24.25 8.65
CA LEU A 104 -17.88 -22.81 8.46
C LEU A 104 -19.31 -22.40 8.11
N ASN A 105 -19.95 -23.09 7.15
CA ASN A 105 -21.34 -22.82 6.78
C ASN A 105 -22.29 -22.93 7.98
N ASP A 106 -22.14 -23.99 8.78
CA ASP A 106 -22.97 -24.22 9.97
C ASP A 106 -22.71 -23.17 11.07
N THR A 107 -21.44 -22.81 11.28
CA THR A 107 -21.05 -21.81 12.28
C THR A 107 -21.58 -20.42 11.91
N VAL A 108 -21.39 -20.00 10.65
CA VAL A 108 -21.82 -18.68 10.16
C VAL A 108 -23.34 -18.56 10.16
N ALA A 109 -24.09 -19.63 9.86
CA ALA A 109 -25.55 -19.56 9.70
C ALA A 109 -26.31 -18.98 10.91
N THR A 110 -25.71 -18.99 12.10
CA THR A 110 -26.33 -18.52 13.35
C THR A 110 -25.48 -17.51 14.13
N ASP A 111 -24.40 -16.98 13.54
CA ASP A 111 -23.46 -16.12 14.26
C ASP A 111 -23.89 -14.65 14.27
N THR A 112 -24.60 -14.26 15.34
CA THR A 112 -25.10 -12.90 15.54
C THR A 112 -24.01 -11.86 15.78
N GLU A 113 -22.83 -12.26 16.24
CA GLU A 113 -21.70 -11.32 16.41
C GLU A 113 -21.08 -10.96 15.07
N LEU A 114 -20.88 -11.97 14.21
CA LEU A 114 -20.40 -11.77 12.85
C LEU A 114 -21.41 -10.96 12.03
N GLU A 115 -22.70 -11.29 12.15
CA GLU A 115 -23.81 -10.51 11.57
C GLU A 115 -23.71 -9.04 11.97
N ALA A 116 -23.62 -8.73 13.26
CA ALA A 116 -23.54 -7.35 13.74
C ALA A 116 -22.29 -6.59 13.22
N VAL A 117 -21.14 -7.26 13.10
CA VAL A 117 -19.91 -6.66 12.54
C VAL A 117 -20.10 -6.34 11.05
N LEU A 118 -20.62 -7.29 10.27
CA LEU A 118 -20.84 -7.14 8.85
C LEU A 118 -21.96 -6.15 8.52
N ASP A 119 -23.02 -6.11 9.34
CA ASP A 119 -24.10 -5.13 9.23
C ASP A 119 -23.57 -3.71 9.48
N ASN A 120 -22.77 -3.53 10.52
CA ASN A 120 -22.15 -2.24 10.81
C ASN A 120 -21.27 -1.77 9.64
N PHE A 121 -20.46 -2.67 9.07
CA PHE A 121 -19.66 -2.36 7.89
C PHE A 121 -20.51 -2.10 6.64
N GLY A 122 -21.62 -2.84 6.47
CA GLY A 122 -22.60 -2.67 5.40
C GLY A 122 -23.24 -1.29 5.38
N THR A 123 -23.38 -0.63 6.53
CA THR A 123 -23.89 0.74 6.61
C THR A 123 -23.03 1.76 5.85
N LEU A 124 -21.72 1.51 5.70
CA LEU A 124 -20.82 2.33 4.88
C LEU A 124 -21.30 2.39 3.43
N PHE A 125 -21.64 1.23 2.87
CA PHE A 125 -22.10 1.13 1.49
C PHE A 125 -23.51 1.69 1.32
N ALA A 126 -24.38 1.51 2.31
CA ALA A 126 -25.70 2.14 2.31
C ALA A 126 -25.61 3.67 2.27
N GLN A 127 -24.65 4.28 2.98
CA GLN A 127 -24.41 5.73 2.91
C GLN A 127 -23.93 6.19 1.53
N LEU A 128 -23.19 5.34 0.82
CA LEU A 128 -22.78 5.58 -0.57
C LEU A 128 -23.90 5.29 -1.59
N GLY A 129 -25.12 5.01 -1.13
CA GLY A 129 -26.25 4.67 -2.01
C GLY A 129 -26.13 3.29 -2.66
N GLN A 130 -25.28 2.42 -2.12
CA GLN A 130 -25.03 1.05 -2.59
C GLN A 130 -25.28 0.05 -1.45
N PRO A 131 -26.52 -0.08 -0.93
CA PRO A 131 -26.78 -0.96 0.20
C PRO A 131 -26.37 -2.41 -0.12
N MET A 132 -25.55 -2.99 0.73
CA MET A 132 -25.09 -4.37 0.63
C MET A 132 -25.36 -5.11 1.92
N ASP A 133 -26.03 -6.25 1.82
CA ASP A 133 -26.17 -7.21 2.91
C ASP A 133 -24.98 -8.17 2.87
N LEU A 134 -23.93 -7.83 3.63
CA LEU A 134 -22.66 -8.56 3.60
C LEU A 134 -22.79 -9.92 4.29
N TYR A 135 -23.61 -10.02 5.33
CA TYR A 135 -23.81 -11.26 6.07
C TYR A 135 -24.63 -12.27 5.26
N GLU A 136 -25.73 -11.84 4.60
CA GLU A 136 -26.47 -12.72 3.70
C GLU A 136 -25.65 -13.16 2.49
N GLN A 137 -24.81 -12.28 1.92
CA GLN A 137 -23.91 -12.65 0.83
C GLN A 137 -22.88 -13.69 1.27
N LEU A 138 -22.29 -13.53 2.46
CA LEU A 138 -21.37 -14.52 3.03
C LEU A 138 -22.07 -15.88 3.25
N LYS A 139 -23.27 -15.87 3.86
CA LYS A 139 -24.07 -17.08 4.07
C LYS A 139 -24.41 -17.78 2.76
N ALA A 140 -24.90 -17.04 1.77
CA ALA A 140 -25.24 -17.59 0.46
C ALA A 140 -24.02 -18.22 -0.23
N THR A 141 -22.87 -17.55 -0.17
CA THR A 141 -21.62 -18.05 -0.74
C THR A 141 -21.18 -19.33 -0.05
N LEU A 142 -21.13 -19.35 1.29
CA LEU A 142 -20.75 -20.55 2.05
C LEU A 142 -21.72 -21.71 1.86
N ALA A 143 -23.03 -21.45 1.79
CA ALA A 143 -24.04 -22.47 1.53
C ALA A 143 -23.87 -23.10 0.14
N GLN A 144 -23.60 -22.26 -0.87
CA GLN A 144 -23.31 -22.75 -2.22
C GLN A 144 -22.01 -23.59 -2.24
N THR A 145 -20.92 -23.07 -1.66
CA THR A 145 -19.64 -23.80 -1.61
C THR A 145 -19.78 -25.11 -0.83
N ALA A 146 -20.53 -25.14 0.27
CA ALA A 146 -20.79 -26.36 1.04
C ALA A 146 -21.63 -27.38 0.25
N GLN A 147 -22.60 -26.91 -0.54
CA GLN A 147 -23.38 -27.76 -1.43
C GLN A 147 -22.51 -28.38 -2.53
N GLU A 148 -21.65 -27.57 -3.16
CA GLU A 148 -20.69 -28.02 -4.19
C GLU A 148 -19.70 -29.04 -3.60
N ALA A 149 -19.11 -28.74 -2.44
CA ALA A 149 -18.21 -29.62 -1.71
C ALA A 149 -18.86 -30.97 -1.37
N SER A 150 -20.12 -30.96 -0.97
CA SER A 150 -20.88 -32.18 -0.63
C SER A 150 -21.19 -33.08 -1.84
N SER A 151 -21.02 -32.56 -3.07
CA SER A 151 -21.18 -33.35 -4.29
C SER A 151 -19.90 -34.08 -4.73
N SER A 152 -18.75 -33.76 -4.11
CA SER A 152 -17.50 -34.48 -4.33
C SER A 152 -17.56 -35.90 -3.75
N THR A 153 -16.90 -36.86 -4.41
CA THR A 153 -16.71 -38.22 -3.86
C THR A 153 -15.48 -38.34 -2.97
N ALA A 154 -14.72 -37.26 -2.77
CA ALA A 154 -13.54 -37.18 -1.90
C ALA A 154 -12.55 -38.35 -2.09
N ASP A 155 -12.23 -38.63 -3.35
CA ASP A 155 -11.30 -39.69 -3.77
C ASP A 155 -9.96 -39.13 -4.27
N SER A 156 -9.74 -37.81 -4.16
CA SER A 156 -8.47 -37.21 -4.55
C SER A 156 -7.33 -37.71 -3.66
N THR A 157 -6.16 -37.89 -4.26
CA THR A 157 -4.90 -38.12 -3.55
C THR A 157 -4.14 -36.83 -3.28
N GLU A 158 -4.73 -35.69 -3.64
CA GLU A 158 -4.16 -34.37 -3.44
C GLU A 158 -4.27 -33.93 -1.98
N TYR A 159 -3.22 -33.31 -1.47
CA TYR A 159 -3.21 -32.75 -0.12
C TYR A 159 -2.19 -31.62 0.03
N PHE A 160 -2.41 -30.77 1.03
CA PHE A 160 -1.45 -29.77 1.48
C PHE A 160 -0.76 -30.26 2.74
N ASP A 161 0.57 -30.13 2.78
CA ASP A 161 1.33 -30.24 4.02
C ASP A 161 1.79 -28.86 4.49
N PHE A 162 1.59 -28.62 5.77
CA PHE A 162 2.01 -27.42 6.48
C PHE A 162 3.06 -27.79 7.51
N LYS A 163 4.12 -26.98 7.60
CA LYS A 163 5.11 -27.11 8.69
C LYS A 163 5.34 -25.76 9.34
N VAL A 164 5.22 -25.73 10.65
CA VAL A 164 5.57 -24.56 11.47
C VAL A 164 6.80 -24.92 12.31
N PHE A 165 7.84 -24.13 12.18
CA PHE A 165 9.08 -24.31 12.91
C PHE A 165 9.10 -23.29 14.04
N GLN A 166 9.19 -23.76 15.28
CA GLN A 166 9.24 -22.93 16.47
C GLN A 166 10.64 -23.00 17.09
N ASP A 167 11.25 -21.85 17.34
CA ASP A 167 12.54 -21.76 18.04
C ASP A 167 12.41 -22.07 19.54
N ALA A 168 13.55 -22.07 20.24
CA ALA A 168 13.60 -22.34 21.67
C ALA A 168 12.88 -21.29 22.55
N GLU A 169 12.63 -20.10 22.02
CA GLU A 169 11.93 -18.99 22.71
C GLU A 169 10.41 -19.03 22.46
N GLY A 170 9.94 -19.95 21.62
CA GLY A 170 8.54 -20.08 21.27
C GLY A 170 8.12 -19.22 20.07
N ASN A 171 9.05 -18.52 19.42
CA ASN A 171 8.74 -17.76 18.21
C ASN A 171 8.69 -18.70 17.02
N MET A 172 7.84 -18.39 16.05
CA MET A 172 7.96 -19.00 14.73
C MET A 172 9.31 -18.61 14.14
N ALA A 173 10.01 -19.54 13.49
CA ALA A 173 11.29 -19.36 12.82
C ALA A 173 11.21 -19.75 11.34
N ALA A 174 10.23 -20.58 10.97
CA ALA A 174 9.86 -20.82 9.59
C ALA A 174 8.42 -21.34 9.47
N PHE A 175 7.89 -21.23 8.25
CA PHE A 175 6.65 -21.81 7.78
C PHE A 175 6.89 -22.39 6.38
N SER A 176 6.35 -23.57 6.10
CA SER A 176 6.28 -24.11 4.75
C SER A 176 4.89 -24.64 4.44
N MET A 177 4.49 -24.50 3.18
CA MET A 177 3.30 -25.11 2.60
C MET A 177 3.69 -25.74 1.27
N GLU A 178 3.40 -27.04 1.12
CA GLU A 178 3.62 -27.80 -0.09
C GLU A 178 2.34 -28.51 -0.49
N CYS A 179 2.06 -28.56 -1.79
CA CYS A 179 0.93 -29.31 -2.35
C CYS A 179 1.45 -30.56 -3.05
N TYR A 180 0.73 -31.66 -2.90
CA TYR A 180 1.08 -32.96 -3.44
C TYR A 180 -0.05 -33.47 -4.33
N ASP A 181 0.27 -34.01 -5.51
CA ASP A 181 -0.70 -34.67 -6.40
C ASP A 181 -1.01 -36.11 -5.94
N ALA A 182 0.00 -36.73 -5.31
CA ALA A 182 -0.04 -38.07 -4.77
C ALA A 182 0.98 -38.17 -3.63
N PRO A 183 0.92 -39.21 -2.78
CA PRO A 183 1.85 -39.37 -1.66
C PRO A 183 3.33 -39.24 -2.08
N GLY A 184 3.97 -38.17 -1.62
CA GLY A 184 5.38 -37.87 -1.89
C GLY A 184 5.69 -37.28 -3.27
N ALA A 185 4.69 -36.97 -4.09
CA ALA A 185 4.84 -36.30 -5.38
C ALA A 185 4.33 -34.86 -5.29
N ILE A 186 5.25 -33.89 -5.15
CA ILE A 186 4.93 -32.46 -5.13
C ILE A 186 4.30 -32.06 -6.46
N ALA A 187 3.14 -31.40 -6.39
CA ALA A 187 2.41 -30.89 -7.54
C ALA A 187 3.22 -29.76 -8.22
N THR A 188 3.47 -29.89 -9.52
CA THR A 188 4.32 -28.93 -10.27
C THR A 188 3.65 -27.59 -10.53
N ASP A 189 2.31 -27.60 -10.59
CA ASP A 189 1.50 -26.44 -10.94
C ASP A 189 0.92 -25.76 -9.69
N ALA A 190 1.07 -26.39 -8.52
CA ALA A 190 0.58 -25.85 -7.27
C ALA A 190 1.61 -24.95 -6.57
N PRO A 191 1.17 -23.95 -5.80
CA PRO A 191 2.08 -23.06 -5.09
C PRO A 191 2.83 -23.80 -3.98
N THR A 192 4.15 -23.70 -4.01
CA THR A 192 5.01 -23.99 -2.85
C THR A 192 5.37 -22.69 -2.16
N ILE A 193 5.09 -22.58 -0.86
CA ILE A 193 5.40 -21.40 -0.05
C ILE A 193 6.40 -21.78 1.02
N ASN A 194 7.49 -21.01 1.14
CA ASN A 194 8.44 -21.13 2.24
C ASN A 194 8.74 -19.75 2.80
N ILE A 195 8.70 -19.63 4.12
CA ILE A 195 9.09 -18.42 4.85
C ILE A 195 10.02 -18.87 5.97
N LYS A 196 11.24 -18.35 6.01
CA LYS A 196 12.25 -18.62 7.02
C LYS A 196 12.75 -17.31 7.56
N PHE A 197 12.83 -17.22 8.88
CA PHE A 197 13.32 -16.05 9.58
C PHE A 197 14.06 -16.44 10.86
N PRO A 198 15.07 -17.33 10.77
CA PRO A 198 15.83 -17.79 11.92
C PRO A 198 16.55 -16.62 12.59
N LYS A 199 16.64 -16.70 13.91
CA LYS A 199 17.34 -15.71 14.75
C LYS A 199 18.50 -16.35 15.50
N SER A 200 19.58 -15.61 15.64
CA SER A 200 20.72 -15.99 16.47
C SER A 200 21.28 -14.75 17.16
N GLY A 201 20.95 -14.57 18.45
CA GLY A 201 21.14 -13.29 19.12
C GLY A 201 20.41 -12.18 18.36
N ASP A 202 21.09 -11.08 18.09
CA ASP A 202 20.53 -9.96 17.33
C ASP A 202 20.49 -10.22 15.82
N GLN A 203 21.12 -11.29 15.30
CA GLN A 203 21.14 -11.56 13.87
C GLN A 203 19.85 -12.22 13.39
N ILE A 204 19.34 -11.76 12.25
CA ILE A 204 18.17 -12.33 11.58
C ILE A 204 18.55 -12.72 10.17
N GLY A 205 18.31 -13.98 9.81
CA GLY A 205 18.25 -14.43 8.43
C GLY A 205 16.82 -14.32 7.92
N PHE A 206 16.63 -14.08 6.62
CA PHE A 206 15.30 -14.03 6.02
C PHE A 206 15.31 -14.68 4.63
N GLU A 207 14.31 -15.52 4.38
CA GLU A 207 13.97 -16.06 3.07
C GLU A 207 12.46 -16.20 3.01
N ALA A 208 11.81 -15.55 2.06
CA ALA A 208 10.43 -15.83 1.69
C ALA A 208 10.41 -16.22 0.22
N SER A 209 9.80 -17.34 -0.14
CA SER A 209 9.74 -17.80 -1.52
C SER A 209 8.37 -18.36 -1.85
N ILE A 210 7.92 -18.09 -3.08
CA ILE A 210 6.80 -18.75 -3.72
C ILE A 210 7.29 -19.35 -5.04
N ALA A 211 6.92 -20.59 -5.31
CA ALA A 211 7.15 -21.25 -6.59
C ALA A 211 5.83 -21.79 -7.14
N MET A 212 5.52 -21.50 -8.41
CA MET A 212 4.28 -21.91 -9.08
C MET A 212 4.55 -21.94 -10.59
N GLU A 213 4.01 -22.94 -11.30
CA GLU A 213 4.12 -23.06 -12.77
C GLU A 213 5.57 -22.98 -13.31
N GLY A 214 6.54 -23.44 -12.52
CA GLY A 214 7.97 -23.38 -12.87
C GLY A 214 8.64 -22.01 -12.71
N GLU A 215 7.90 -20.99 -12.28
CA GLU A 215 8.45 -19.70 -11.87
C GLU A 215 8.68 -19.66 -10.35
N ALA A 216 9.75 -19.02 -9.93
CA ALA A 216 10.07 -18.85 -8.51
C ALA A 216 10.35 -17.38 -8.21
N TYR A 217 9.73 -16.87 -7.16
CA TYR A 217 9.94 -15.52 -6.66
C TYR A 217 10.42 -15.63 -5.22
N SER A 218 11.43 -14.85 -4.85
CA SER A 218 11.89 -14.87 -3.47
C SER A 218 12.38 -13.52 -2.98
N ILE A 219 12.37 -13.36 -1.66
CA ILE A 219 13.05 -12.28 -0.96
C ILE A 219 14.04 -12.94 0.01
N THR A 220 15.33 -12.66 -0.15
CA THR A 220 16.39 -13.26 0.66
C THR A 220 17.28 -12.18 1.23
N GLY A 221 17.60 -12.24 2.50
CA GLY A 221 18.47 -11.24 3.11
C GLY A 221 18.86 -11.56 4.54
N ALA A 222 19.67 -10.69 5.11
CA ALA A 222 20.05 -10.75 6.51
C ALA A 222 19.98 -9.35 7.13
N GLY A 223 19.77 -9.33 8.43
CA GLY A 223 19.69 -8.11 9.20
C GLY A 223 20.09 -8.31 10.66
N THR A 224 19.97 -7.22 11.41
CA THR A 224 20.18 -7.14 12.84
C THR A 224 18.93 -6.55 13.47
N LEU A 225 18.38 -7.22 14.47
CA LEU A 225 17.33 -6.75 15.35
C LEU A 225 17.95 -6.44 16.71
N ALA A 226 18.23 -5.16 16.95
CA ALA A 226 18.76 -4.68 18.22
C ALA A 226 17.83 -3.59 18.75
N ASP A 227 17.57 -3.59 20.06
CA ASP A 227 16.74 -2.59 20.74
C ASP A 227 15.36 -2.36 20.07
N GLY A 228 14.74 -3.43 19.56
CA GLY A 228 13.43 -3.37 18.88
C GLY A 228 13.46 -2.70 17.51
N LYS A 229 14.64 -2.58 16.89
CA LYS A 229 14.84 -1.97 15.58
C LYS A 229 15.54 -2.92 14.61
N LEU A 230 15.00 -3.01 13.40
CA LEU A 230 15.50 -3.83 12.31
C LEU A 230 16.31 -3.00 11.32
N SER A 231 17.54 -3.44 11.08
CA SER A 231 18.42 -2.94 10.01
C SER A 231 18.92 -4.12 9.19
N GLY A 232 18.88 -4.05 7.87
CA GLY A 232 19.25 -5.19 7.03
C GLY A 232 19.15 -4.93 5.54
N SER A 233 19.58 -5.89 4.74
CA SER A 233 19.52 -5.82 3.28
C SER A 233 18.92 -7.11 2.72
N TYR A 234 17.96 -6.95 1.82
CA TYR A 234 17.10 -8.02 1.31
C TYR A 234 16.97 -7.91 -0.20
N ASN A 235 17.37 -8.95 -0.91
CA ASN A 235 17.25 -9.02 -2.36
C ASN A 235 15.89 -9.61 -2.74
N VAL A 236 15.21 -8.95 -3.66
CA VAL A 236 14.05 -9.47 -4.38
C VAL A 236 14.57 -10.20 -5.61
N ASN A 237 14.18 -11.45 -5.78
CA ASN A 237 14.67 -12.33 -6.82
C ASN A 237 13.55 -12.88 -7.70
N VAL A 238 13.85 -13.02 -8.98
CA VAL A 238 13.07 -13.80 -9.96
C VAL A 238 13.96 -14.97 -10.42
N GLY A 239 13.55 -16.18 -10.08
CA GLY A 239 14.40 -17.35 -10.15
C GLY A 239 15.69 -17.15 -9.34
N PRO A 240 16.87 -17.44 -9.91
CA PRO A 240 18.16 -17.24 -9.23
C PRO A 240 18.68 -15.79 -9.29
N GLN A 241 17.99 -14.88 -9.98
CA GLN A 241 18.49 -13.53 -10.26
C GLN A 241 17.90 -12.48 -9.32
N ALA A 242 18.76 -11.68 -8.71
CA ALA A 242 18.34 -10.52 -7.92
C ALA A 242 17.95 -9.36 -8.84
N VAL A 243 16.71 -8.87 -8.74
CA VAL A 243 16.19 -7.77 -9.56
C VAL A 243 16.13 -6.44 -8.80
N ALA A 244 16.08 -6.50 -7.47
CA ALA A 244 16.13 -5.33 -6.61
C ALA A 244 16.71 -5.68 -5.23
N THR A 245 17.26 -4.67 -4.56
CA THR A 245 17.71 -4.74 -3.18
C THR A 245 16.93 -3.72 -2.36
N ILE A 246 16.33 -4.20 -1.27
CA ILE A 246 15.67 -3.40 -0.25
C ILE A 246 16.62 -3.29 0.93
N THR A 247 16.91 -2.08 1.38
CA THR A 247 17.69 -1.85 2.60
C THR A 247 16.80 -1.21 3.64
N LEU A 248 16.76 -1.79 4.83
CA LEU A 248 16.07 -1.27 5.99
C LEU A 248 17.09 -0.71 6.98
N THR A 249 16.76 0.40 7.62
CA THR A 249 17.60 0.99 8.67
C THR A 249 16.70 1.46 9.81
N ASP A 250 17.00 0.97 11.00
CA ASP A 250 16.39 1.34 12.27
C ASP A 250 14.85 1.29 12.28
N VAL A 251 14.28 0.33 11.54
CA VAL A 251 12.84 0.14 11.44
C VAL A 251 12.32 -0.42 12.76
N THR A 252 11.54 0.38 13.48
CA THR A 252 10.87 -0.04 14.71
C THR A 252 9.97 -1.26 14.42
N THR A 253 10.19 -2.37 15.13
CA THR A 253 9.41 -3.60 14.93
C THR A 253 8.22 -3.75 15.88
N ASP A 254 8.24 -3.02 17.01
CA ASP A 254 7.10 -2.97 17.92
C ASP A 254 6.10 -1.90 17.48
N ALA A 255 4.92 -2.33 17.04
CA ALA A 255 3.84 -1.43 16.64
C ALA A 255 3.32 -0.57 17.80
N ALA A 256 3.54 -0.95 19.06
CA ALA A 256 3.16 -0.17 20.24
C ALA A 256 4.16 0.96 20.54
N ALA A 257 5.40 0.88 20.06
CA ALA A 257 6.45 1.84 20.35
C ALA A 257 6.12 3.26 19.89
N ASP A 258 6.77 4.22 20.54
CA ASP A 258 6.62 5.63 20.28
C ASP A 258 7.97 6.34 20.54
N PRO A 259 8.62 6.90 19.50
CA PRO A 259 8.17 6.98 18.12
C PRO A 259 8.31 5.67 17.33
N VAL A 260 7.48 5.50 16.29
CA VAL A 260 7.69 4.52 15.21
C VAL A 260 8.59 5.18 14.17
N THR A 261 9.80 4.65 14.00
CA THR A 261 10.84 5.21 13.12
C THR A 261 11.35 4.18 12.13
N GLY A 262 12.03 4.66 11.10
CA GLY A 262 12.81 3.81 10.21
C GLY A 262 13.04 4.47 8.86
N SER A 263 13.87 3.83 8.06
CA SER A 263 13.99 4.13 6.64
C SER A 263 14.08 2.85 5.82
N ALA A 264 13.53 2.92 4.61
CA ALA A 264 13.65 1.89 3.59
C ALA A 264 14.16 2.51 2.30
N SER A 265 15.12 1.85 1.64
CA SER A 265 15.54 2.20 0.29
C SER A 265 15.35 1.03 -0.66
N VAL A 266 15.06 1.32 -1.93
CA VAL A 266 14.98 0.30 -2.99
C VAL A 266 15.97 0.65 -4.09
N GLN A 267 16.82 -0.29 -4.45
CA GLN A 267 17.74 -0.17 -5.57
C GLN A 267 17.47 -1.29 -6.57
N LEU A 268 17.26 -0.96 -7.84
CA LEU A 268 17.10 -1.96 -8.88
C LEU A 268 18.46 -2.45 -9.38
N VAL A 269 18.56 -3.74 -9.74
CA VAL A 269 19.79 -4.34 -10.25
C VAL A 269 19.89 -4.15 -11.76
N GLN A 270 20.85 -3.33 -12.21
CA GLN A 270 20.99 -2.96 -13.63
C GLN A 270 21.26 -4.14 -14.57
N SER A 271 22.01 -5.15 -14.14
CA SER A 271 22.43 -6.26 -15.01
C SER A 271 21.26 -7.11 -15.51
N GLU A 272 20.16 -7.14 -14.76
CA GLU A 272 18.99 -7.99 -15.05
C GLU A 272 17.94 -7.27 -15.91
N MET A 273 18.18 -6.00 -16.25
CA MET A 273 17.27 -5.24 -17.11
C MET A 273 17.67 -5.42 -18.58
N THR A 274 16.78 -6.05 -19.35
CA THR A 274 16.97 -6.20 -20.80
C THR A 274 17.23 -4.83 -21.44
N GLN A 275 18.20 -4.76 -22.35
CA GLN A 275 18.63 -3.50 -23.00
C GLN A 275 17.53 -2.78 -23.80
N SER A 276 16.35 -3.38 -23.96
CA SER A 276 15.20 -2.80 -24.63
C SER A 276 14.34 -1.89 -23.74
N ASP A 277 14.47 -1.94 -22.41
CA ASP A 277 13.70 -1.07 -21.51
C ASP A 277 14.58 0.07 -20.95
N SER A 278 14.73 1.11 -21.76
CA SER A 278 15.50 2.31 -21.40
C SER A 278 14.97 3.02 -20.15
N THR A 279 13.69 2.83 -19.82
CA THR A 279 13.05 3.44 -18.65
C THR A 279 13.52 2.76 -17.37
N LEU A 280 13.51 1.42 -17.33
CA LEU A 280 13.98 0.67 -16.17
C LEU A 280 15.48 0.92 -15.93
N GLN A 281 16.31 0.94 -16.99
CA GLN A 281 17.74 1.23 -16.85
C GLN A 281 18.02 2.63 -16.29
N MET A 282 17.22 3.63 -16.69
CA MET A 282 17.29 4.96 -16.11
C MET A 282 16.91 4.92 -14.62
N LEU A 283 15.81 4.25 -14.27
CA LEU A 283 15.33 4.12 -12.89
C LEU A 283 16.35 3.41 -11.98
N ALA A 284 17.10 2.45 -12.51
CA ALA A 284 18.15 1.73 -11.80
C ALA A 284 19.32 2.60 -11.32
N SER A 285 19.49 3.79 -11.91
CA SER A 285 20.52 4.76 -11.51
C SER A 285 20.11 5.60 -10.30
N PHE A 286 18.85 5.48 -9.87
CA PHE A 286 18.29 6.17 -8.72
C PHE A 286 18.05 5.19 -7.56
N THR A 287 18.07 5.74 -6.35
CA THR A 287 17.75 5.02 -5.12
C THR A 287 16.78 5.88 -4.32
N PRO A 288 15.46 5.63 -4.41
CA PRO A 288 14.53 6.24 -3.49
C PRO A 288 14.80 5.74 -2.06
N VAL A 289 14.87 6.69 -1.12
CA VAL A 289 14.98 6.44 0.32
C VAL A 289 13.77 7.08 0.98
N CYS A 290 12.90 6.25 1.53
CA CYS A 290 11.75 6.67 2.30
C CYS A 290 12.08 6.57 3.78
N SER A 291 11.97 7.67 4.53
CA SER A 291 12.20 7.72 5.98
C SER A 291 10.96 8.22 6.70
N TRP A 292 10.65 7.63 7.84
CA TRP A 292 9.49 8.01 8.64
C TRP A 292 9.84 8.16 10.11
N ASN A 293 9.09 9.05 10.76
CA ASN A 293 9.11 9.23 12.20
C ASN A 293 7.72 9.66 12.64
N PHE A 294 6.98 8.77 13.29
CA PHE A 294 5.63 9.02 13.76
C PHE A 294 5.57 8.86 15.27
N SER A 295 4.96 9.83 15.94
CA SER A 295 4.74 9.77 17.39
C SER A 295 3.27 9.82 17.73
N LYS A 296 2.84 8.87 18.56
CA LYS A 296 1.48 8.78 19.06
C LYS A 296 1.25 9.80 20.18
N ALA A 297 2.22 9.95 21.07
CA ALA A 297 2.18 10.86 22.21
C ALA A 297 2.04 12.31 21.77
N SER A 298 2.84 12.74 20.79
CA SER A 298 2.72 14.10 20.24
C SER A 298 1.73 14.20 19.09
N LYS A 299 1.10 13.09 18.67
CA LYS A 299 0.16 13.01 17.53
C LYS A 299 0.72 13.71 16.27
N SER A 300 2.02 13.56 16.07
CA SER A 300 2.79 14.25 15.03
C SER A 300 3.68 13.26 14.30
N GLY A 301 4.20 13.68 13.16
CA GLY A 301 5.25 12.92 12.50
C GLY A 301 5.61 13.47 11.14
N SER A 302 6.53 12.78 10.49
CA SER A 302 7.08 13.16 9.20
C SER A 302 7.34 11.93 8.35
N LEU A 303 7.07 12.07 7.06
CA LEU A 303 7.46 11.15 5.99
C LEU A 303 8.35 11.91 5.02
N THR A 304 9.52 11.38 4.73
CA THR A 304 10.50 11.98 3.82
C THR A 304 10.82 11.00 2.70
N LEU A 305 10.71 11.47 1.45
CA LEU A 305 11.19 10.79 0.28
C LEU A 305 12.41 11.54 -0.26
N ASP A 306 13.56 10.87 -0.25
CA ASP A 306 14.80 11.36 -0.82
C ASP A 306 15.16 10.53 -2.06
N ILE A 307 15.43 11.17 -3.19
CA ILE A 307 15.87 10.47 -4.40
C ILE A 307 17.37 10.64 -4.53
N GLN A 308 18.11 9.52 -4.49
CA GLN A 308 19.57 9.55 -4.52
C GLN A 308 20.12 8.98 -5.84
N THR A 309 21.35 9.38 -6.20
CA THR A 309 22.16 8.71 -7.23
C THR A 309 23.60 8.57 -6.73
N GLY A 310 24.16 7.37 -6.77
CA GLY A 310 25.49 7.08 -6.21
C GLY A 310 25.63 7.46 -4.72
N GLY A 311 24.53 7.44 -3.96
CA GLY A 311 24.47 7.86 -2.56
C GLY A 311 24.36 9.37 -2.33
N ALA A 312 24.35 10.20 -3.37
CA ALA A 312 24.12 11.64 -3.26
C ALA A 312 22.64 11.97 -3.47
N SER A 313 22.05 12.76 -2.57
CA SER A 313 20.68 13.27 -2.71
C SER A 313 20.58 14.21 -3.92
N LEU A 314 19.56 13.98 -4.75
CA LEU A 314 19.16 14.84 -5.86
C LEU A 314 18.04 15.80 -5.46
N GLY A 315 17.27 15.44 -4.45
CA GLY A 315 16.12 16.22 -3.98
C GLY A 315 15.30 15.42 -2.97
N THR A 316 14.71 16.15 -2.05
CA THR A 316 13.95 15.59 -0.94
C THR A 316 12.58 16.25 -0.86
N ALA A 317 11.54 15.44 -0.70
CA ALA A 317 10.19 15.88 -0.37
C ALA A 317 9.81 15.38 1.02
N THR A 318 9.37 16.28 1.90
CA THR A 318 8.96 15.93 3.26
C THR A 318 7.52 16.37 3.50
N ILE A 319 6.70 15.45 3.99
CA ILE A 319 5.37 15.71 4.50
C ILE A 319 5.46 15.58 6.02
N SER A 320 5.12 16.66 6.73
CA SER A 320 5.08 16.68 8.20
C SER A 320 3.69 17.06 8.69
N PHE A 321 3.25 16.43 9.76
CA PHE A 321 2.01 16.76 10.46
C PHE A 321 2.30 16.89 11.95
N ALA A 322 1.58 17.79 12.60
CA ALA A 322 1.54 17.92 14.05
C ALA A 322 0.19 18.47 14.45
N PRO A 323 -0.29 18.24 15.69
CA PRO A 323 -1.47 18.91 16.19
C PRO A 323 -1.13 20.40 16.27
N ALA A 324 -1.69 21.15 15.34
CA ALA A 324 -1.84 22.58 15.54
C ALA A 324 -3.16 22.79 16.28
N GLU A 325 -3.22 23.76 17.20
CA GLU A 325 -4.48 24.49 17.31
C GLU A 325 -4.72 25.07 15.92
N ILE A 326 -5.67 24.49 15.19
CA ILE A 326 -6.20 25.14 14.00
C ILE A 326 -6.90 26.37 14.55
N THR A 327 -6.18 27.49 14.67
CA THR A 327 -6.82 28.78 14.52
C THR A 327 -7.48 28.65 13.17
N ALA A 328 -8.81 28.59 13.12
CA ALA A 328 -9.53 28.55 11.86
C ALA A 328 -8.87 29.61 10.98
N LEU A 329 -8.17 29.18 9.93
CA LEU A 329 -7.62 30.10 8.96
C LEU A 329 -8.87 30.73 8.37
N GLY A 330 -9.20 31.93 8.86
CA GLY A 330 -10.25 32.73 8.27
C GLY A 330 -9.94 32.83 6.80
N ALA A 331 -10.97 32.81 5.96
CA ALA A 331 -10.77 33.08 4.54
C ALA A 331 -9.91 34.35 4.42
N PRO A 332 -8.82 34.31 3.64
CA PRO A 332 -8.02 35.51 3.42
C PRO A 332 -8.93 36.63 2.92
N SER A 333 -8.54 37.86 3.21
CA SER A 333 -9.35 39.02 2.84
C SER A 333 -9.71 38.97 1.36
N ALA A 334 -10.97 39.27 1.03
CA ALA A 334 -11.42 39.40 -0.36
C ALA A 334 -10.60 40.46 -1.12
N ALA A 335 -9.98 41.41 -0.42
CA ALA A 335 -9.11 42.42 -1.03
C ALA A 335 -7.76 41.87 -1.53
N THR A 336 -7.34 40.69 -1.03
CA THR A 336 -6.06 40.06 -1.37
C THR A 336 -6.26 38.64 -1.92
N SER A 337 -7.48 38.33 -2.37
CA SER A 337 -7.86 37.01 -2.87
C SER A 337 -8.51 37.15 -4.23
N TYR A 338 -8.04 36.38 -5.20
CA TYR A 338 -8.46 36.47 -6.60
C TYR A 338 -9.08 35.15 -7.03
N ASN A 339 -10.30 35.19 -7.58
CA ASN A 339 -10.90 34.01 -8.18
C ASN A 339 -10.20 33.72 -9.51
N ILE A 340 -9.46 32.62 -9.61
CA ILE A 340 -8.76 32.30 -10.86
C ILE A 340 -9.67 31.66 -11.91
N GLU A 341 -10.93 31.38 -11.57
CA GLU A 341 -11.98 31.04 -12.54
C GLU A 341 -12.51 32.27 -13.30
N ASP A 342 -12.09 33.49 -12.90
CA ASP A 342 -12.36 34.76 -13.57
C ASP A 342 -11.07 35.27 -14.21
N ASP A 343 -11.03 35.34 -15.54
CA ASP A 343 -9.84 35.75 -16.31
C ASP A 343 -9.29 37.12 -15.90
N THR A 344 -10.16 38.05 -15.49
CA THR A 344 -9.74 39.40 -15.08
C THR A 344 -9.03 39.35 -13.73
N GLN A 345 -9.56 38.55 -12.80
CA GLN A 345 -8.95 38.37 -11.49
C GLN A 345 -7.69 37.48 -11.56
N ALA A 346 -7.67 36.45 -12.40
CA ALA A 346 -6.50 35.63 -12.67
C ALA A 346 -5.34 36.47 -13.22
N ASN A 347 -5.59 37.32 -14.22
CA ASN A 347 -4.59 38.22 -14.77
C ASN A 347 -4.11 39.25 -13.75
N SER A 348 -5.01 39.75 -12.89
CA SER A 348 -4.65 40.68 -11.82
C SER A 348 -3.75 40.02 -10.77
N TRP A 349 -3.98 38.74 -10.46
CA TRP A 349 -3.14 37.97 -9.54
C TRP A 349 -1.75 37.69 -10.11
N ILE A 350 -1.66 37.23 -11.37
CA ILE A 350 -0.39 36.97 -12.06
C ILE A 350 0.44 38.25 -12.21
N SER A 351 -0.20 39.38 -12.52
CA SER A 351 0.48 40.68 -12.64
C SER A 351 1.11 41.16 -11.33
N GLY A 352 0.68 40.62 -10.19
CA GLY A 352 1.26 40.89 -8.87
C GLY A 352 2.50 40.07 -8.52
N PHE A 353 2.96 39.19 -9.42
CA PHE A 353 4.09 38.30 -9.13
C PHE A 353 5.43 39.04 -9.13
N LYS A 354 6.23 38.80 -8.09
CA LYS A 354 7.58 39.30 -7.85
C LYS A 354 8.62 38.49 -8.67
N ILE A 355 8.44 38.41 -9.99
CA ILE A 355 9.28 37.61 -10.90
C ILE A 355 10.76 38.01 -10.80
N ASP A 356 11.05 39.30 -10.65
CA ASP A 356 12.42 39.79 -10.49
C ASP A 356 13.11 39.24 -9.22
N ALA A 357 12.35 39.06 -8.14
CA ALA A 357 12.87 38.50 -6.89
C ALA A 357 13.11 36.99 -7.01
N LEU A 358 12.21 36.26 -7.68
CA LEU A 358 12.42 34.85 -8.01
C LEU A 358 13.70 34.67 -8.84
N LEU A 359 13.89 35.50 -9.88
CA LEU A 359 15.05 35.45 -10.75
C LEU A 359 16.36 35.68 -9.97
N ALA A 360 16.38 36.70 -9.10
CA ALA A 360 17.52 36.97 -8.25
C ALA A 360 17.86 35.78 -7.32
N ASN A 361 16.83 35.11 -6.78
CA ASN A 361 17.01 33.94 -5.91
C ASN A 361 17.54 32.72 -6.67
N LEU A 362 17.04 32.45 -7.88
CA LEU A 362 17.52 31.35 -8.72
C LEU A 362 18.99 31.55 -9.12
N GLN A 363 19.37 32.79 -9.44
CA GLN A 363 20.77 33.16 -9.72
C GLN A 363 21.65 32.99 -8.48
N ALA A 364 21.19 33.45 -7.31
CA ALA A 364 21.91 33.30 -6.04
C ALA A 364 22.07 31.83 -5.60
N ALA A 365 21.12 30.97 -5.95
CA ALA A 365 21.17 29.53 -5.70
C ALA A 365 22.09 28.76 -6.69
N GLY A 366 22.68 29.46 -7.67
CA GLY A 366 23.61 28.86 -8.63
C GLY A 366 22.92 28.05 -9.74
N VAL A 367 21.64 28.28 -10.00
CA VAL A 367 20.91 27.63 -11.10
C VAL A 367 21.53 28.08 -12.44
N PRO A 368 21.89 27.15 -13.35
CA PRO A 368 22.46 27.49 -14.64
C PRO A 368 21.56 28.44 -15.46
N GLU A 369 22.18 29.46 -16.05
CA GLU A 369 21.49 30.52 -16.81
C GLU A 369 20.66 29.97 -17.98
N SER A 370 21.06 28.85 -18.58
CA SER A 370 20.30 28.15 -19.62
C SER A 370 18.95 27.61 -19.14
N LEU A 371 18.86 27.15 -17.90
CA LEU A 371 17.61 26.65 -17.29
C LEU A 371 16.73 27.82 -16.84
N ILE A 372 17.33 28.87 -16.30
CA ILE A 372 16.64 30.14 -15.98
C ILE A 372 15.97 30.70 -17.24
N ASN A 373 16.70 30.74 -18.36
CA ASN A 373 16.18 31.24 -19.63
C ASN A 373 15.08 30.35 -20.23
N GLN A 374 15.09 29.03 -19.97
CA GLN A 374 14.00 28.13 -20.39
C GLN A 374 12.71 28.36 -19.57
N VAL A 375 12.82 28.55 -18.26
CA VAL A 375 11.68 28.88 -17.39
C VAL A 375 11.05 30.23 -17.78
N MET A 376 11.88 31.20 -18.20
CA MET A 376 11.43 32.50 -18.68
C MET A 376 10.87 32.47 -20.11
N GLY A 377 11.39 31.60 -20.98
CA GLY A 377 10.99 31.51 -22.39
C GLY A 377 9.57 30.98 -22.62
N THR A 378 8.96 30.35 -21.60
CA THR A 378 7.57 29.87 -21.64
C THR A 378 6.56 30.84 -21.02
N GLY A 379 7.01 31.99 -20.48
CA GLY A 379 6.19 32.84 -19.61
C GLY A 379 6.25 34.33 -19.93
N ASP A 380 6.08 34.72 -21.20
CA ASP A 380 5.74 36.12 -21.51
C ASP A 380 4.26 36.37 -21.15
N PRO A 381 3.95 37.15 -20.08
CA PRO A 381 2.56 37.42 -19.69
C PRO A 381 1.84 38.29 -20.73
N ALA A 382 2.58 39.02 -21.59
CA ALA A 382 2.00 39.85 -22.64
C ALA A 382 1.52 39.01 -23.84
N ALA A 383 2.06 37.80 -24.03
CA ALA A 383 1.60 36.88 -25.08
C ALA A 383 0.33 36.11 -24.67
N ALA A 384 0.12 35.86 -23.37
CA ALA A 384 -1.08 35.17 -22.87
C ALA A 384 -2.36 36.00 -23.01
N GLY A 385 -2.26 37.34 -23.01
CA GLY A 385 -3.40 38.24 -23.26
C GLY A 385 -3.80 38.40 -24.74
N ALA A 386 -3.10 37.74 -25.67
CA ALA A 386 -3.33 37.87 -27.12
C ALA A 386 -3.90 36.61 -27.79
N ALA A 387 -4.18 35.54 -27.03
CA ALA A 387 -4.96 34.42 -27.55
C ALA A 387 -6.45 34.75 -27.45
N ALA A 388 -6.99 35.38 -28.51
CA ALA A 388 -8.43 35.41 -28.73
C ALA A 388 -8.99 33.97 -28.65
N PRO A 389 -10.23 33.77 -28.15
CA PRO A 389 -10.86 32.45 -28.23
C PRO A 389 -10.86 32.04 -29.70
N ALA A 390 -10.25 30.90 -30.01
CA ALA A 390 -10.42 30.29 -31.31
C ALA A 390 -11.92 30.14 -31.54
N ASP A 391 -12.40 30.83 -32.56
CA ASP A 391 -13.78 30.78 -33.02
C ASP A 391 -14.20 29.32 -33.12
N GLY A 392 -15.23 28.97 -32.33
CA GLY A 392 -15.83 27.65 -32.33
C GLY A 392 -16.61 27.46 -33.61
N THR A 393 -15.93 27.19 -34.71
CA THR A 393 -16.53 26.45 -35.83
C THR A 393 -16.19 24.99 -35.64
N ALA A 394 -17.10 24.28 -34.99
CA ALA A 394 -17.16 22.83 -35.07
C ALA A 394 -17.20 22.44 -36.56
N GLU A 395 -16.12 21.82 -37.06
CA GLU A 395 -16.24 20.96 -38.23
C GLU A 395 -17.07 19.75 -37.80
N ALA A 396 -18.36 19.81 -38.12
CA ALA A 396 -19.21 18.65 -38.13
C ALA A 396 -18.61 17.66 -39.14
N VAL A 397 -18.01 16.59 -38.63
CA VAL A 397 -17.76 15.40 -39.44
C VAL A 397 -19.12 14.73 -39.67
N GLU A 398 -19.77 15.11 -40.76
CA GLU A 398 -20.86 14.33 -41.35
C GLU A 398 -20.32 12.94 -41.69
N VAL A 399 -20.75 11.94 -40.93
CA VAL A 399 -20.64 10.54 -41.34
C VAL A 399 -21.85 10.25 -42.21
N GLU A 400 -21.67 10.28 -43.52
CA GLU A 400 -22.66 9.71 -44.45
C GLU A 400 -22.78 8.19 -44.22
N PRO A 401 -24.01 7.63 -44.22
CA PRO A 401 -24.20 6.19 -44.16
C PRO A 401 -24.06 5.61 -45.56
N ALA A 402 -23.11 4.70 -45.76
CA ALA A 402 -23.04 3.90 -46.98
C ALA A 402 -23.25 2.41 -46.63
N ALA A 403 -24.44 1.98 -47.08
CA ALA A 403 -24.94 0.65 -47.42
C ALA A 403 -23.96 -0.53 -47.53
#